data_AF-A0A660ZP34-F1
#
_entry.id   AF-A0A660ZP34-F1
#
_cell.length_a   1.000
_cell.length_b   1.000
_cell.length_c   1.000
_cell.angle_alpha   90.00
_cell.angle_beta   90.00
_cell.angle_gamma   90.00
#
_symmetry.space_group_name_H-M   'P 1'
#
loop_
_entity.id
_entity.type
_entity.pdbx_description
1 polymer ?
#
loop_
_entity_poly.entity_id
_entity_poly.type
_entity_poly.pdbx_seq_one_letter_code
_entity_poly.pdbx_strand_id
1 'polypeptide(L)' 'MTKPIGPLCNLDCKYCFYLEKEKLFPKNENYWMNDEVLETYIRNYTQSQNTPEIQFAWQG' A
#
# COMPACT_ATOMS: atom_id res chain seq x y z
N MET A 1 1.43 4.16 -6.60
CA MET A 1 1.05 4.36 -5.20
C MET A 1 0.66 3.02 -4.62
N THR A 2 1.35 2.57 -3.57
CA THR A 2 1.18 1.25 -2.96
C THR A 2 0.50 1.42 -1.61
N LYS A 3 -0.36 0.48 -1.24
CA LYS A 3 -1.09 0.49 0.04
C LYS A 3 -0.73 -0.74 0.89
N PRO A 4 0.36 -0.71 1.68
CA PRO A 4 0.84 -1.86 2.44
C PRO A 4 -0.10 -2.34 3.53
N ILE A 5 -1.04 -1.49 3.97
CA ILE A 5 -2.09 -1.83 4.94
C ILE A 5 -3.50 -1.72 4.33
N GLY A 6 -3.60 -1.88 3.02
CA GLY A 6 -4.87 -1.92 2.30
C GLY A 6 -5.69 -0.62 2.40
N PRO A 7 -7.01 -0.70 2.68
CA PRO A 7 -7.87 0.48 2.75
C PRO A 7 -7.67 1.30 4.03
N LEU A 8 -7.06 0.73 5.07
CA LEU A 8 -6.86 1.37 6.37
C LEU A 8 -6.00 2.64 6.22
N CYS A 9 -6.29 3.64 7.05
CA CYS A 9 -5.45 4.82 7.21
C CYS A 9 -5.66 5.50 8.55
N ASN A 10 -4.58 5.93 9.21
CA ASN A 10 -4.65 6.62 10.50
C ASN A 10 -5.25 8.03 10.44
N LEU A 11 -5.38 8.61 9.23
CA LEU A 11 -5.91 9.95 9.04
C LEU A 11 -7.44 10.00 8.90
N ASP A 12 -8.10 8.88 8.57
CA ASP A 12 -9.56 8.75 8.44
C ASP A 12 -10.25 9.93 7.69
N CYS A 13 -9.66 10.36 6.57
CA CYS A 13 -10.14 11.54 5.85
C CYS A 13 -11.54 11.31 5.26
N LYS A 14 -12.46 12.26 5.50
CA LYS A 14 -13.85 12.23 4.97
C LYS A 14 -13.97 12.16 3.44
N TYR A 15 -12.92 12.56 2.73
CA TYR A 15 -12.84 12.55 1.28
C TYR A 15 -11.99 11.39 0.73
N CYS A 16 -11.58 10.45 1.58
CA CYS A 16 -10.71 9.35 1.17
C CYS A 16 -11.50 8.33 0.35
N PHE A 17 -11.08 8.15 -0.91
CA PHE A 17 -11.63 7.13 -1.79
C PHE A 17 -11.51 5.70 -1.23
N TYR A 18 -10.53 5.41 -0.38
CA TYR A 18 -10.17 4.05 0.01
C TYR A 18 -10.79 3.54 1.32
N LEU A 19 -11.16 4.41 2.26
CA LEU A 19 -11.63 3.97 3.59
C LEU A 19 -12.89 3.12 3.50
N GLU A 20 -13.86 3.51 2.67
CA GLU A 20 -15.11 2.75 2.51
C GLU A 20 -14.90 1.34 1.95
N LYS A 21 -13.74 1.07 1.34
CA LYS A 21 -13.41 -0.24 0.77
C LYS A 21 -13.05 -1.28 1.83
N GLU A 22 -12.89 -0.89 3.10
CA GLU A 22 -12.83 -1.86 4.21
C GLU A 22 -14.01 -2.83 4.17
N LYS A 23 -15.19 -2.35 3.76
CA LYS A 23 -16.43 -3.13 3.63
C LYS A 23 -16.35 -4.25 2.57
N LEU A 24 -15.35 -4.24 1.70
CA LEU A 24 -15.15 -5.26 0.66
C LEU A 24 -14.44 -6.51 1.21
N PHE A 25 -13.94 -6.47 2.43
CA PHE A 25 -13.14 -7.54 3.02
C PHE A 25 -13.86 -8.18 4.22
N PRO A 26 -13.51 -9.44 4.56
CA PRO A 26 -14.00 -10.09 5.77
C PRO A 26 -13.70 -9.29 7.05
N LYS A 27 -14.52 -9.50 8.07
CA LYS A 27 -14.21 -9.00 9.41
C LYS A 27 -12.90 -9.64 9.89
N ASN A 28 -11.98 -8.81 10.38
CA ASN A 28 -10.62 -9.18 10.83
C ASN A 28 -9.65 -9.56 9.70
N GLU A 29 -9.86 -9.06 8.48
CA GLU A 29 -8.87 -9.17 7.41
C GLU A 29 -7.49 -8.64 7.86
N ASN A 30 -6.43 -9.38 7.55
CA ASN A 30 -5.07 -8.89 7.76
C ASN A 30 -4.61 -8.12 6.53
N TYR A 31 -4.74 -6.79 6.59
CA TYR A 31 -4.37 -5.92 5.47
C TYR A 31 -2.85 -5.73 5.29
N TRP A 32 -2.03 -6.24 6.21
CA TRP A 32 -0.58 -6.08 6.14
C TRP A 32 0.00 -6.86 4.96
N MET A 33 0.71 -6.14 4.10
CA MET A 33 1.58 -6.71 3.10
C MET A 33 2.66 -7.53 3.79
N ASN A 34 2.83 -8.79 3.36
CA ASN A 34 3.89 -9.66 3.86
C ASN A 34 5.27 -9.07 3.49
N ASP A 35 6.24 -9.18 4.40
CA ASP A 35 7.62 -8.70 4.21
C ASP A 35 8.28 -9.25 2.94
N GLU A 36 8.05 -10.52 2.60
CA GLU A 36 8.58 -11.14 1.37
C GLU A 36 8.01 -10.48 0.11
N VAL A 37 6.72 -10.11 0.16
CA VAL A 37 6.04 -9.38 -0.93
C VAL A 37 6.57 -7.95 -1.01
N LEU A 38 6.75 -7.29 0.14
CA LEU A 38 7.32 -5.94 0.22
C LEU A 38 8.73 -5.90 -0.35
N GLU A 39 9.59 -6.85 0.02
CA GLU A 39 10.95 -6.96 -0.50
C GLU A 39 10.96 -7.17 -2.02
N THR A 40 10.14 -8.11 -2.49
CA THR A 40 10.02 -8.39 -3.92
C THR A 40 9.52 -7.15 -4.69
N TYR A 41 8.54 -6.44 -4.13
CA TYR A 41 8.02 -5.20 -4.70
C TYR A 41 9.11 -4.13 -4.80
N ILE A 42 9.86 -3.85 -3.72
CA ILE A 42 10.93 -2.85 -3.70
C ILE A 42 12.01 -3.20 -4.72
N ARG A 43 12.43 -4.47 -4.77
CA ARG A 43 13.45 -4.97 -5.70
C ARG A 43 13.02 -4.76 -7.16
N ASN A 44 11.82 -5.24 -7.50
CA ASN A 44 11.31 -5.15 -8.86
C ASN A 44 11.07 -3.70 -9.28
N TYR A 45 10.52 -2.88 -8.38
CA TYR A 45 10.28 -1.47 -8.65
C TYR A 45 11.61 -0.76 -8.93
N THR A 46 12.62 -0.97 -8.09
CA THR A 46 13.97 -0.39 -8.27
C THR A 46 14.59 -0.79 -9.60
N GLN A 47 14.53 -2.08 -9.96
CA GLN A 47 15.08 -2.59 -11.22
C GLN A 47 14.35 -2.03 -12.46
N SER A 48 13.06 -1.69 -12.33
CA SER A 48 12.27 -1.13 -13.43
C SER A 48 12.53 0.36 -13.69
N GLN A 49 13.20 1.08 -12.79
CA GLN A 49 13.46 2.51 -12.91
C GLN A 49 14.89 2.76 -13.40
N ASN A 50 15.05 3.59 -14.43
CA ASN A 50 16.37 4.02 -14.91
C ASN A 50 16.62 5.49 -14.55
N THR A 51 16.58 5.79 -13.26
CA THR A 51 16.74 7.14 -12.73
C THR A 51 17.61 7.11 -11.47
N PRO A 52 18.35 8.19 -11.16
CA PRO A 52 19.22 8.22 -9.98
C PRO A 52 18.46 8.32 -8.65
N GLU A 53 17.19 8.73 -8.68
CA GLU A 53 16.33 8.84 -7.50
C GLU A 53 15.00 8.12 -7.76
N ILE A 54 14.68 7.14 -6.93
CA ILE A 54 13.45 6.36 -7.05
C ILE A 54 12.46 6.84 -5.99
N GLN A 55 11.31 7.32 -6.45
CA GLN A 55 10.25 7.80 -5.58
C GLN A 55 9.22 6.71 -5.32
N PHE A 56 8.99 6.42 -4.05
CA PHE A 56 7.91 5.54 -3.64
C PHE A 56 6.74 6.35 -3.10
N ALA A 57 5.57 6.18 -3.71
CA ALA A 57 4.32 6.70 -3.16
C ALA A 57 3.64 5.59 -2.34
N TRP A 58 3.66 5.72 -1.01
CA TRP A 58 2.97 4.83 -0.08
C TRP A 58 1.74 5.53 0.51
N GLN A 59 0.66 4.79 0.73
CA GLN A 59 -0.50 5.30 1.45
C GLN A 59 -1.10 4.22 2.34
N GLY A 60 -1.31 4.56 3.60
CA GLY A 60 -1.77 3.67 4.65
C GLY A 60 -1.39 4.29 5.97
#